data_AF-A0A942QX08-F1
#
_entry.id   AF-A0A942QX08-F1
#
_cell.length_a   1.000
_cell.length_b   1.000
_cell.length_c   1.000
_cell.angle_alpha   90.00
_cell.angle_beta   90.00
_cell.angle_gamma   90.00
#
_symmetry.space_group_name_H-M   'P 1'
#
loop_
_entity.id
_entity.type
_entity.pdbx_description
1 polymer ?
#
loop_
_entity_poly.entity_id
_entity_poly.type
_entity_poly.pdbx_seq_one_letter_code
_entity_poly.pdbx_strand_id
1 'polypeptide(L)'
;MGKLIFRLVLSFLVFVGVFMLIQDYLTPESFGKYGHYRANSLDDNKKIIPQFKGEDACASCHEDIYEKKSETVSFDDDEYILHSNLKCETCHSPKIDARTECKIKPPKLESTRKMCGQCHSINASRKNKIKMIDMSDHNTEKNCVECHNPHNPWIE
;
A
#
# COMPACT_ATOMS: atom_id res chain seq x y z
N MET A 1 -20.94 -14.94 -55.94
CA MET A 1 -20.67 -15.20 -54.51
C MET A 1 -19.23 -15.61 -54.19
N GLY A 2 -18.53 -16.42 -55.01
CA GLY A 2 -17.21 -16.96 -54.65
C GLY A 2 -16.06 -15.96 -54.44
N LYS A 3 -16.01 -14.83 -55.16
CA LYS A 3 -14.91 -13.85 -55.04
C LYS A 3 -14.86 -13.14 -53.68
N LEU A 4 -16.02 -12.86 -53.07
CA LEU A 4 -16.09 -12.19 -51.77
C LEU A 4 -15.67 -13.14 -50.65
N ILE A 5 -16.15 -14.39 -50.71
CA ILE A 5 -15.79 -15.46 -49.77
C ILE A 5 -14.30 -15.77 -49.86
N PHE A 6 -13.74 -15.87 -51.06
CA PHE A 6 -12.31 -16.09 -51.27
C PHE A 6 -11.45 -14.96 -50.67
N ARG A 7 -11.81 -13.69 -50.91
CA ARG A 7 -11.10 -12.54 -50.33
C ARG A 7 -11.16 -12.57 -48.80
N LEU A 8 -12.33 -12.85 -48.22
CA LEU A 8 -12.51 -12.92 -46.78
C LEU A 8 -11.65 -14.02 -46.16
N VAL A 9 -11.66 -15.23 -46.73
CA VAL A 9 -10.85 -16.37 -46.26
C VAL A 9 -9.36 -16.05 -46.37
N LEU A 10 -8.91 -15.47 -47.49
CA LEU A 10 -7.51 -15.09 -47.68
C LEU A 10 -7.07 -14.04 -46.64
N SER A 11 -7.86 -12.99 -46.44
CA SER A 11 -7.56 -11.95 -45.45
C SER A 11 -7.53 -12.52 -44.03
N PHE A 12 -8.45 -13.43 -43.68
CA PHE A 12 -8.46 -14.10 -42.39
C PHE A 12 -7.19 -14.95 -42.18
N LEU A 13 -6.79 -15.74 -43.18
CA LEU A 13 -5.57 -16.54 -43.11
C LEU A 13 -4.31 -15.68 -42.98
N VAL A 14 -4.23 -14.57 -43.72
CA VAL A 14 -3.13 -13.60 -43.58
C VAL A 14 -3.11 -13.02 -42.16
N PHE A 15 -4.26 -12.59 -41.64
CA PHE A 15 -4.36 -12.04 -40.29
C PHE A 15 -3.94 -13.05 -39.22
N VAL A 16 -4.44 -14.28 -39.29
CA VAL A 16 -4.06 -15.36 -38.36
C VAL A 16 -2.57 -15.69 -38.49
N GLY A 17 -2.03 -15.76 -39.71
CA GLY A 17 -0.62 -15.99 -39.94
C GLY A 17 0.27 -14.90 -39.33
N VAL A 18 -0.09 -13.63 -39.55
CA VAL A 18 0.62 -12.49 -38.93
C VAL A 18 0.51 -12.55 -37.41
N PHE A 19 -0.67 -12.85 -36.87
CA PHE A 19 -0.87 -12.98 -35.42
C PHE A 19 0.01 -14.07 -34.81
N MET A 20 0.09 -15.24 -35.45
CA MET A 20 0.95 -16.34 -35.00
C MET A 20 2.43 -15.95 -35.00
N LEU A 21 2.91 -15.27 -36.04
CA LEU A 21 4.30 -14.79 -36.10
C LEU A 21 4.60 -13.76 -34.99
N ILE A 22 3.66 -12.86 -34.71
CA ILE A 22 3.80 -11.89 -33.62
C ILE A 22 3.84 -12.60 -32.26
N GLN A 23 2.96 -13.57 -32.04
CA GLN A 23 2.93 -14.34 -30.80
C GLN A 23 4.24 -15.10 -30.59
N ASP A 24 4.75 -15.77 -31.62
CA ASP A 24 6.03 -16.49 -31.57
C ASP A 24 7.19 -15.54 -31.24
N TYR A 25 7.25 -14.37 -31.90
CA TYR A 25 8.32 -13.39 -31.68
C TYR A 25 8.26 -12.70 -30.31
N LEU A 26 7.06 -12.40 -29.80
CA LEU A 26 6.89 -11.65 -28.55
C LEU A 26 6.82 -12.55 -27.31
N THR A 27 6.60 -13.86 -27.46
CA THR A 27 6.51 -14.79 -26.33
C THR A 27 7.92 -15.11 -25.82
N PRO A 28 8.27 -14.75 -24.57
CA PRO A 28 9.58 -15.07 -24.02
C PRO A 28 9.79 -16.58 -23.94
N GLU A 29 11.03 -17.05 -24.14
CA GLU A 29 11.38 -18.49 -24.05
C GLU A 29 10.94 -19.15 -22.73
N SER A 30 10.91 -18.37 -21.64
CA SER A 30 10.52 -18.85 -20.30
C SER A 30 9.02 -18.73 -20.00
N PHE A 31 8.21 -18.25 -20.94
CA PHE A 31 6.75 -18.13 -20.78
C PHE A 31 6.11 -19.51 -20.68
N GLY A 32 5.16 -19.69 -19.75
CA GLY A 32 4.42 -20.95 -19.62
C GLY A 32 5.07 -22.00 -18.73
N LYS A 33 6.38 -21.88 -18.39
CA LYS A 33 7.12 -22.93 -17.65
C LYS A 33 6.52 -23.28 -16.29
N TYR A 34 5.96 -22.29 -15.57
CA TYR A 34 5.35 -22.46 -14.24
C TYR A 34 3.89 -21.96 -14.18
N GLY A 35 3.34 -21.50 -15.30
CA GLY A 35 2.04 -20.82 -15.36
C GLY A 35 2.01 -19.78 -16.48
N HIS A 36 0.91 -19.03 -16.60
CA HIS A 36 0.70 -18.06 -17.67
C HIS A 36 1.46 -16.73 -17.46
N TYR A 37 2.78 -16.83 -17.28
CA TYR A 37 3.71 -15.71 -17.11
C TYR A 37 5.14 -16.12 -17.51
N ARG A 38 6.03 -15.14 -17.66
CA ARG A 38 7.46 -15.33 -17.95
C ARG A 38 8.18 -15.87 -16.72
N ALA A 39 8.63 -17.13 -16.71
CA ALA A 39 9.23 -17.71 -15.51
C ALA A 39 10.49 -16.98 -15.00
N ASN A 40 11.28 -16.38 -15.89
CA ASN A 40 12.44 -15.57 -15.50
C ASN A 40 12.05 -14.31 -14.66
N SER A 41 10.77 -13.91 -14.65
CA SER A 41 10.30 -12.80 -13.80
C SER A 41 10.44 -13.10 -12.32
N LEU A 42 10.48 -14.38 -11.91
CA LEU A 42 10.69 -14.74 -10.51
C LEU A 42 12.07 -14.32 -10.03
N ASP A 43 13.11 -14.58 -10.83
CA ASP A 43 14.48 -14.20 -10.47
C ASP A 43 14.71 -12.70 -10.63
N ASP A 44 14.02 -12.04 -11.56
CA ASP A 44 14.02 -10.58 -11.65
C ASP A 44 13.35 -9.95 -10.42
N ASN A 45 12.21 -10.48 -9.97
CA ASN A 45 11.51 -9.98 -8.79
C ASN A 45 12.31 -10.20 -7.50
N LYS A 46 13.05 -11.32 -7.38
CA LYS A 46 13.94 -11.57 -6.23
C LYS A 46 15.06 -10.53 -6.09
N LYS A 47 15.45 -9.85 -7.18
CA LYS A 47 16.48 -8.81 -7.16
C LYS A 47 15.93 -7.46 -6.66
N ILE A 48 14.60 -7.30 -6.64
CA ILE A 48 13.95 -6.08 -6.14
C ILE A 48 13.97 -6.14 -4.62
N ILE A 49 14.61 -5.15 -4.00
CA ILE A 49 14.56 -4.99 -2.54
C ILE A 49 13.20 -4.36 -2.21
N PRO A 50 12.36 -5.00 -1.37
CA PRO A 50 11.13 -4.38 -0.91
C PRO A 50 11.44 -3.07 -0.20
N GLN A 51 10.73 -2.01 -0.58
CA GLN A 51 10.79 -0.72 0.12
C GLN A 51 10.16 -0.82 1.51
N PHE A 52 9.21 -1.74 1.67
CA PHE A 52 8.48 -1.98 2.90
C PHE A 52 8.95 -3.29 3.53
N LYS A 53 9.14 -3.26 4.84
CA LYS A 53 9.53 -4.41 5.67
C LYS A 53 8.32 -5.15 6.26
N GLY A 54 7.19 -4.46 6.38
CA GLY A 54 6.03 -4.94 7.10
C GLY A 54 6.12 -4.70 8.61
N GLU A 55 4.95 -4.63 9.26
CA GLU A 55 4.81 -4.31 10.68
C GLU A 55 5.49 -5.31 11.61
N ASP A 56 5.38 -6.61 11.35
CA ASP A 56 5.97 -7.65 12.22
C ASP A 56 7.49 -7.50 12.33
N ALA A 57 8.15 -7.15 11.22
CA ALA A 57 9.57 -6.87 11.19
C ALA A 57 9.92 -5.63 12.02
N CYS A 58 9.07 -4.60 12.04
CA CYS A 58 9.24 -3.44 12.91
C CYS A 58 9.01 -3.80 14.39
N ALA A 59 7.93 -4.52 14.69
CA ALA A 59 7.51 -4.88 16.05
C ALA A 59 8.55 -5.73 16.78
N SER A 60 9.28 -6.59 16.05
CA SER A 60 10.34 -7.43 16.64
C SER A 60 11.46 -6.67 17.38
N CYS A 61 11.65 -5.37 17.11
CA CYS A 61 12.63 -4.53 17.82
C CYS A 61 12.04 -3.24 18.41
N HIS A 62 10.79 -2.93 18.10
CA HIS A 62 10.05 -1.74 18.56
C HIS A 62 8.72 -2.14 19.19
N GLU A 63 8.79 -3.18 20.03
CA GLU A 63 7.64 -3.74 20.74
C GLU A 63 6.94 -2.69 21.60
N ASP A 64 7.70 -1.83 22.29
CA ASP A 64 7.19 -0.71 23.09
C ASP A 64 6.26 0.23 22.29
N ILE A 65 6.65 0.53 21.05
CA ILE A 65 5.85 1.37 20.16
C ILE A 65 4.65 0.61 19.60
N TYR A 66 4.82 -0.66 19.28
CA TYR A 66 3.74 -1.51 18.81
C TYR A 66 2.66 -1.69 19.90
N GLU A 67 3.08 -1.97 21.13
CA GLU A 67 2.21 -2.09 22.30
C GLU A 67 1.43 -0.80 22.53
N LYS A 68 2.11 0.37 22.53
CA LYS A 68 1.45 1.68 22.65
C LYS A 68 0.41 1.91 21.56
N LYS A 69 0.70 1.51 20.32
CA LYS A 69 -0.23 1.54 19.17
C LYS A 69 -1.40 0.57 19.30
N SER A 70 -1.23 -0.51 20.04
CA SER A 70 -2.28 -1.51 20.30
C SER A 70 -2.99 -1.32 21.64
N GLU A 71 -2.66 -0.26 22.37
CA GLU A 71 -3.17 0.00 23.70
C GLU A 71 -4.66 0.39 23.65
N THR A 72 -5.43 -0.18 24.58
CA THR A 72 -6.83 0.18 24.77
C THR A 72 -6.91 1.50 25.53
N VAL A 73 -7.68 2.43 24.98
CA VAL A 73 -8.05 3.69 25.64
C VAL A 73 -9.53 3.67 26.00
N SER A 74 -9.88 4.26 27.14
CA SER A 74 -11.27 4.51 27.50
C SER A 74 -11.62 5.97 27.22
N PHE A 75 -12.72 6.21 26.52
CA PHE A 75 -13.25 7.55 26.27
C PHE A 75 -14.78 7.51 26.32
N ASP A 76 -15.39 8.32 27.19
CA ASP A 76 -16.85 8.38 27.41
C ASP A 76 -17.49 6.99 27.59
N ASP A 77 -17.01 6.24 28.59
CA ASP A 77 -17.45 4.88 28.97
C ASP A 77 -17.20 3.75 27.94
N ASP A 78 -16.73 4.08 26.73
CA ASP A 78 -16.37 3.12 25.69
C ASP A 78 -14.86 2.86 25.63
N GLU A 79 -14.49 1.60 25.33
CA GLU A 79 -13.11 1.20 25.07
C GLU A 79 -12.79 1.19 23.57
N TYR A 80 -11.66 1.77 23.19
CA TYR A 80 -11.19 1.86 21.82
C TYR A 80 -9.73 1.42 21.73
N ILE A 81 -9.37 0.79 20.61
CA ILE A 81 -7.97 0.57 20.24
C ILE A 81 -7.69 1.43 19.02
N LEU A 82 -6.92 2.50 19.20
CA LEU A 82 -6.70 3.52 18.17
C LEU A 82 -5.56 3.11 17.25
N HIS A 83 -5.75 3.24 15.94
CA HIS A 83 -4.71 2.98 14.94
C HIS A 83 -4.10 1.57 14.93
N SER A 84 -4.54 0.62 15.76
CA SER A 84 -4.03 -0.76 15.79
C SER A 84 -4.08 -1.44 14.43
N ASN A 85 -5.14 -1.19 13.65
CA ASN A 85 -5.32 -1.75 12.32
C ASN A 85 -4.44 -1.09 11.22
N LEU A 86 -3.79 0.04 11.51
CA LEU A 86 -2.90 0.69 10.54
C LEU A 86 -1.51 0.04 10.62
N LYS A 87 -0.88 -0.26 9.47
CA LYS A 87 0.52 -0.71 9.48
C LYS A 87 1.46 0.47 9.69
N CYS A 88 2.64 0.28 10.30
CA CYS A 88 3.62 1.34 10.57
C CYS A 88 3.90 2.22 9.32
N GLU A 89 3.96 1.57 8.17
CA GLU A 89 4.28 2.13 6.86
C GLU A 89 3.15 2.97 6.25
N THR A 90 1.94 2.91 6.84
CA THR A 90 0.84 3.82 6.50
C THR A 90 1.24 5.26 6.81
N CYS A 91 1.98 5.44 7.91
CA CYS A 91 2.41 6.74 8.36
C CYS A 91 3.89 6.99 8.07
N HIS A 92 4.75 6.02 8.36
CA HIS A 92 6.18 6.17 8.18
C HIS A 92 6.60 5.82 6.75
N SER A 93 7.17 6.80 6.04
CA SER A 93 7.71 6.57 4.72
C SER A 93 8.87 5.55 4.74
N PRO A 94 9.05 4.78 3.65
CA PRO A 94 10.07 3.75 3.54
C PRO A 94 11.46 4.36 3.29
N LYS A 95 11.98 5.14 4.25
CA LYS A 95 13.42 5.45 4.29
C LYS A 95 14.22 4.34 4.98
N ILE A 96 13.57 3.20 5.21
CA ILE A 96 14.12 1.97 5.76
C ILE A 96 13.69 0.87 4.81
N ASP A 97 14.64 0.26 4.12
CA ASP A 97 14.42 -0.90 3.27
C ASP A 97 14.65 -2.20 4.05
N ALA A 98 14.45 -3.35 3.41
CA ALA A 98 14.69 -4.67 3.98
C ALA A 98 16.13 -4.90 4.52
N ARG A 99 17.12 -4.07 4.15
CA ARG A 99 18.53 -4.20 4.56
C ARG A 99 18.89 -3.36 5.78
N THR A 100 18.06 -2.37 6.10
CA THR A 100 18.31 -1.48 7.23
C THR A 100 18.27 -2.29 8.54
N GLU A 101 19.14 -2.00 9.50
CA GLU A 101 19.11 -2.72 10.77
C GLU A 101 17.82 -2.44 11.56
N CYS A 102 17.36 -3.44 12.31
CA CYS A 102 16.08 -3.40 13.00
C CYS A 102 16.00 -2.34 14.12
N LYS A 103 17.14 -1.97 14.71
CA LYS A 103 17.21 -0.94 15.78
C LYS A 103 17.06 0.49 15.24
N ILE A 104 17.17 0.67 13.93
CA ILE A 104 17.06 1.99 13.30
C ILE A 104 15.58 2.33 13.17
N LYS A 105 15.15 3.36 13.91
CA LYS A 105 13.78 3.88 13.83
C LYS A 105 13.56 4.57 12.48
N PRO A 106 12.34 4.50 11.89
CA PRO A 106 12.02 5.30 10.73
C PRO A 106 12.24 6.79 11.03
N PRO A 107 12.52 7.61 10.01
CA PRO A 107 12.59 9.05 10.21
C PRO A 107 11.36 9.52 10.97
N LYS A 108 11.57 10.46 11.89
CA LYS A 108 10.46 11.12 12.57
C LYS A 108 9.49 11.59 11.51
N LEU A 109 8.22 11.27 11.73
CA LEU A 109 7.18 11.63 10.80
C LEU A 109 7.11 13.16 10.76
N GLU A 110 7.46 13.75 9.61
CA GLU A 110 7.10 15.13 9.27
C GLU A 110 5.61 15.15 8.96
N SER A 111 4.81 14.87 9.99
CA SER A 111 3.36 14.78 9.89
C SER A 111 2.83 16.11 9.42
N THR A 112 1.76 16.11 8.65
CA THR A 112 1.07 17.33 8.26
C THR A 112 -0.39 17.18 8.63
N ARG A 113 -1.07 18.30 8.88
CA ARG A 113 -2.54 18.31 9.04
C ARG A 113 -3.21 17.56 7.89
N LYS A 114 -2.73 17.76 6.65
CA LYS A 114 -3.23 17.07 5.45
C LYS A 114 -3.12 15.56 5.54
N MET A 115 -2.03 15.03 6.09
CA MET A 115 -1.80 13.59 6.23
C MET A 115 -2.82 12.95 7.18
N CYS A 116 -2.97 13.49 8.39
CA CYS A 116 -3.98 13.02 9.34
C CYS A 116 -5.40 13.19 8.78
N GLY A 117 -5.63 14.32 8.09
CA GLY A 117 -6.89 14.65 7.42
C GLY A 117 -7.28 13.67 6.32
N GLN A 118 -6.39 12.84 5.77
CA GLN A 118 -6.77 11.80 4.81
C GLN A 118 -7.80 10.83 5.40
N CYS A 119 -7.72 10.59 6.71
CA CYS A 119 -8.63 9.72 7.46
C CYS A 119 -9.58 10.53 8.35
N HIS A 120 -9.07 11.58 9.00
CA HIS A 120 -9.77 12.31 10.06
C HIS A 120 -10.51 13.57 9.60
N SER A 121 -10.47 13.94 8.31
CA SER A 121 -11.39 14.99 7.82
C SER A 121 -12.81 14.46 7.73
N ILE A 122 -13.80 15.32 8.00
CA ILE A 122 -15.22 14.99 7.82
C ILE A 122 -15.47 14.38 6.43
N ASN A 123 -16.02 13.17 6.44
CA ASN A 123 -16.42 12.44 5.25
C ASN A 123 -17.68 11.61 5.56
N ALA A 124 -18.79 11.92 4.89
CA ALA A 124 -20.07 11.26 5.13
C ALA A 124 -20.02 9.73 4.94
N SER A 125 -19.15 9.23 4.05
CA SER A 125 -18.99 7.81 3.77
C SER A 125 -18.28 7.02 4.87
N ARG A 126 -17.73 7.70 5.89
CA ARG A 126 -16.96 7.08 6.99
C ARG A 126 -17.58 7.31 8.38
N LYS A 127 -18.83 7.80 8.41
CA LYS A 127 -19.57 8.08 9.64
C LYS A 127 -19.52 6.86 10.57
N ASN A 128 -19.18 7.10 11.84
CA ASN A 128 -19.08 6.11 12.93
C ASN A 128 -17.96 5.06 12.83
N LYS A 129 -17.05 5.13 11.83
CA LYS A 129 -15.91 4.19 11.73
C LYS A 129 -14.58 4.77 12.22
N ILE A 130 -14.41 6.07 12.05
CA ILE A 130 -13.20 6.81 12.43
C ILE A 130 -13.68 8.13 13.05
N LYS A 131 -13.02 8.59 14.11
CA LYS A 131 -13.28 9.94 14.65
C LYS A 131 -12.82 10.97 13.62
N MET A 132 -13.75 11.80 13.15
CA MET A 132 -13.48 12.83 12.15
C MET A 132 -13.72 14.22 12.76
N ILE A 133 -12.93 15.18 12.33
CA ILE A 133 -12.98 16.59 12.76
C ILE A 133 -13.08 17.51 11.54
N ASP A 134 -13.61 18.71 11.76
CA ASP A 134 -13.50 19.77 10.78
C ASP A 134 -12.07 20.33 10.79
N MET A 135 -11.31 20.01 9.74
CA MET A 135 -9.92 20.44 9.59
C MET A 135 -9.78 21.96 9.39
N SER A 136 -10.87 22.66 9.05
CA SER A 136 -10.91 24.12 8.89
C SER A 136 -11.17 24.86 10.20
N ASP A 137 -11.60 24.16 11.25
CA ASP A 137 -11.91 24.75 12.56
C ASP A 137 -10.92 24.31 13.65
N HIS A 138 -10.58 23.02 13.69
CA HIS A 138 -9.80 22.46 14.79
C HIS A 138 -8.31 22.85 14.74
N ASN A 139 -7.91 23.83 15.54
CA ASN A 139 -6.51 24.24 15.78
C ASN A 139 -5.71 24.45 14.48
N THR A 140 -6.21 25.26 13.54
CA THR A 140 -5.73 25.37 12.14
C THR A 140 -4.22 25.60 11.98
N GLU A 141 -3.62 26.33 12.91
CA GLU A 141 -2.19 26.71 12.86
C GLU A 141 -1.25 25.70 13.53
N LYS A 142 -1.78 24.66 14.18
CA LYS A 142 -1.00 23.64 14.87
C LYS A 142 -1.06 22.30 14.16
N ASN A 143 0.04 21.57 14.24
CA ASN A 143 0.10 20.19 13.81
C ASN A 143 -0.57 19.26 14.83
N CYS A 144 -1.17 18.18 14.35
CA CYS A 144 -1.85 17.20 15.19
C CYS A 144 -0.89 16.61 16.23
N VAL A 145 0.37 16.36 15.83
CA VAL A 145 1.37 15.70 16.69
C VAL A 145 1.96 16.59 17.79
N GLU A 146 1.60 17.87 17.82
CA GLU A 146 1.96 18.76 18.93
C GLU A 146 1.11 18.49 20.18
N CYS A 147 -0.08 17.89 20.00
CA CYS A 147 -1.01 17.58 21.09
C CYS A 147 -1.37 16.09 21.16
N HIS A 148 -1.35 15.37 20.04
CA HIS A 148 -1.74 13.97 19.95
C HIS A 148 -0.55 13.07 19.60
N ASN A 149 -0.35 11.99 20.35
CA ASN A 149 0.65 10.99 19.99
C ASN A 149 0.10 10.08 18.86
N PRO A 150 0.70 9.99 17.66
CA PRO A 150 0.17 9.14 16.59
C PRO A 150 0.08 7.65 16.94
N HIS A 151 0.93 7.19 17.86
CA HIS A 151 0.90 5.83 18.37
C HIS A 151 -0.11 5.66 19.50
N ASN A 152 -0.62 6.73 20.11
CA ASN A 152 -1.80 6.64 20.97
C ASN A 152 -2.46 8.03 21.11
N PRO A 153 -3.35 8.43 20.20
CA PRO A 153 -3.79 9.83 20.09
C PRO A 153 -4.47 10.45 21.31
N TRP A 154 -4.96 9.62 22.23
CA TRP A 154 -5.76 10.06 23.37
C TRP A 154 -5.13 9.71 24.73
N ILE A 155 -3.89 9.22 24.76
CA ILE A 155 -3.09 9.07 25.99
C ILE A 155 -1.93 10.07 25.94
N GLU A 156 -1.72 10.80 27.03
CA GLU A 156 -0.52 11.63 27.28
C GLU A 156 0.76 10.77 27.31
#